data_AF-A0A931RHB1-F1
#
_entry.id   AF-A0A931RHB1-F1
#
_cell.length_a   1.000
_cell.length_b   1.000
_cell.length_c   1.000
_cell.angle_alpha   90.00
_cell.angle_beta   90.00
_cell.angle_gamma   90.00
#
_symmetry.space_group_name_H-M   'P 1'
#
loop_
_entity.id
_entity.type
_entity.pdbx_description
1 polymer ?
#
loop_
_entity_poly.entity_id
_entity_poly.type
_entity_poly.pdbx_seq_one_letter_code
_entity_poly.pdbx_strand_id
1 'polypeptide(L)'
;MNKLKVIGVISGVAAVLLSAPAAFALEDADAGVTSVRPSAVRSVATTTRNVKVETVREEAKARMEAQREETKNKMEAQREEVKAKIEAKREEAKAKMETQREKAKQRISDIRDKAKQQLADKLADQFDRLNKKWTDHFTERLGHLGDILLKMQERSDIAATNGKDTAAANAAIESARTAIAAAQTAVTAQAAKTYVLNAAAVTTTVATTTDIGQENLMKGLRTQFQSLHKALFNDLKALRDGAMKKADTAIRDALKTLGKIPDVDDDDDDSTDDSVQ
;
A
#
# COMPACT_ATOMS: atom_id res chain seq x y z
N MET A 1 32.07 -26.07 18.08
CA MET A 1 30.91 -25.26 18.53
C MET A 1 29.99 -25.06 17.33
N ASN A 2 28.85 -25.75 17.35
CA ASN A 2 27.93 -25.90 16.23
C ASN A 2 27.00 -24.69 16.06
N LYS A 3 26.93 -24.21 14.80
CA LYS A 3 25.79 -23.73 13.99
C LYS A 3 24.61 -23.03 14.69
N LEU A 4 24.22 -21.85 14.16
CA LEU A 4 23.00 -21.70 13.34
C LEU A 4 22.87 -20.27 12.79
N LYS A 5 22.94 -20.15 11.45
CA LYS A 5 22.49 -19.00 10.67
C LYS A 5 20.97 -19.12 10.53
N VAL A 6 20.22 -18.07 10.89
CA VAL A 6 18.77 -18.00 10.66
C VAL A 6 18.54 -17.25 9.34
N ILE A 7 18.18 -18.02 8.32
CA ILE A 7 17.61 -17.57 7.06
C ILE A 7 16.09 -17.54 7.28
N GLY A 8 15.48 -16.37 7.15
CA GLY A 8 14.03 -16.18 7.23
C GLY A 8 13.42 -16.19 5.83
N VAL A 9 12.90 -17.35 5.44
CA VAL A 9 12.05 -17.61 4.26
C VAL A 9 10.61 -17.22 4.59
N ILE A 10 9.95 -16.42 3.73
CA ILE A 10 8.49 -16.43 3.59
C ILE A 10 8.16 -16.44 2.10
N SER A 11 7.96 -17.66 1.59
CA SER A 11 7.02 -18.03 0.52
C SER A 11 5.63 -17.49 0.81
N GLY A 12 4.74 -17.14 -0.10
CA GLY A 12 4.67 -17.27 -1.55
C GLY A 12 3.22 -16.90 -1.92
N VAL A 13 3.02 -16.23 -3.04
CA VAL A 13 1.68 -16.05 -3.62
C VAL A 13 1.76 -16.43 -5.09
N ALA A 14 0.86 -17.32 -5.45
CA ALA A 14 0.81 -18.10 -6.67
C ALA A 14 0.68 -17.25 -7.92
N ALA A 15 1.54 -17.55 -8.90
CA ALA A 15 1.32 -17.21 -10.30
C ALA A 15 0.15 -18.05 -10.83
N VAL A 16 -0.92 -17.41 -11.27
CA VAL A 16 -1.98 -18.07 -12.05
C VAL A 16 -1.61 -17.93 -13.53
N LEU A 17 -1.09 -19.02 -14.08
CA LEU A 17 -0.96 -19.31 -15.50
C LEU A 17 -2.33 -19.72 -16.05
N LEU A 18 -2.87 -18.97 -17.01
CA LEU A 18 -3.89 -19.44 -17.96
C LEU A 18 -3.28 -19.31 -19.36
N SER A 19 -2.71 -20.38 -19.91
CA SER A 19 -3.37 -21.36 -20.80
C SER A 19 -3.75 -20.78 -22.17
N ALA A 20 -2.93 -21.11 -23.17
CA ALA A 20 -3.12 -20.88 -24.60
C ALA A 20 -4.35 -21.60 -25.18
N PRO A 21 -4.68 -21.34 -26.47
CA PRO A 21 -5.02 -22.45 -27.34
C PRO A 21 -4.22 -22.46 -28.66
N ALA A 22 -3.65 -23.64 -28.92
CA ALA A 22 -3.54 -24.37 -30.18
C ALA A 22 -3.64 -23.61 -31.52
N ALA A 23 -2.51 -23.56 -32.23
CA ALA A 23 -2.51 -23.45 -33.69
C ALA A 23 -2.44 -24.86 -34.29
N PHE A 24 -3.51 -25.25 -34.96
CA PHE A 24 -3.63 -26.47 -35.78
C PHE A 24 -2.86 -26.27 -37.09
N ALA A 25 -2.09 -27.28 -37.51
CA ALA A 25 -1.47 -27.40 -38.82
C ALA A 25 -2.35 -28.25 -39.75
N LEU A 26 -2.51 -27.82 -41.01
CA LEU A 26 -2.94 -28.57 -42.21
C LEU A 26 -2.33 -27.78 -43.40
N GLU A 27 -1.27 -28.24 -44.05
CA GLU A 27 -1.15 -29.23 -45.14
C GLU A 27 -1.46 -28.68 -46.55
N ASP A 28 -0.36 -28.57 -47.31
CA ASP A 28 -0.08 -28.72 -48.75
C ASP A 28 -0.76 -27.97 -49.92
N ALA A 29 0.15 -27.55 -50.81
CA ALA A 29 0.22 -27.67 -52.28
C ALA A 29 -0.63 -26.79 -53.24
N ASP A 30 0.14 -25.98 -54.00
CA ASP A 30 0.25 -25.90 -55.47
C ASP A 30 -0.90 -25.43 -56.41
N ALA A 31 -0.43 -24.75 -57.47
CA ALA A 31 -1.00 -24.50 -58.81
C ALA A 31 -2.03 -23.36 -59.05
N GLY A 32 -1.55 -22.32 -59.75
CA GLY A 32 -2.03 -22.02 -61.11
C GLY A 32 -3.28 -21.16 -61.36
N VAL A 33 -3.04 -19.91 -61.81
CA VAL A 33 -3.66 -19.23 -62.99
C VAL A 33 -5.19 -19.11 -63.09
N THR A 34 -5.75 -17.90 -62.91
CA THR A 34 -6.35 -17.03 -63.97
C THR A 34 -7.18 -15.88 -63.39
N SER A 35 -7.07 -14.74 -64.08
CA SER A 35 -7.93 -13.55 -64.01
C SER A 35 -9.42 -13.87 -64.12
N VAL A 36 -10.28 -13.28 -63.28
CA VAL A 36 -11.53 -12.58 -63.65
C VAL A 36 -11.98 -11.68 -62.48
N ARG A 37 -12.11 -10.36 -62.72
CA ARG A 37 -13.00 -9.45 -61.96
C ARG A 37 -14.43 -9.68 -62.45
N PRO A 38 -15.44 -9.68 -61.56
CA PRO A 38 -16.16 -8.42 -61.39
C PRO A 38 -16.55 -8.08 -59.94
N SER A 39 -16.55 -6.76 -59.73
CA SER A 39 -17.35 -5.96 -58.81
C SER A 39 -18.67 -6.58 -58.31
N ALA A 40 -18.98 -6.25 -57.04
CA ALA A 40 -20.31 -6.20 -56.40
C ALA A 40 -20.76 -7.38 -55.52
N VAL A 41 -20.11 -7.61 -54.37
CA VAL A 41 -20.78 -7.99 -53.11
C VAL A 41 -19.93 -7.50 -51.91
N ARG A 42 -20.07 -6.25 -51.48
CA ARG A 42 -19.29 -5.70 -50.32
C ARG A 42 -20.12 -4.95 -49.28
N SER A 43 -21.43 -5.16 -49.21
CA SER A 43 -22.30 -4.40 -48.29
C SER A 43 -22.99 -5.22 -47.19
N VAL A 44 -23.05 -6.56 -47.27
CA VAL A 44 -23.81 -7.36 -46.29
C VAL A 44 -22.90 -8.03 -45.23
N ALA A 45 -21.64 -8.31 -45.56
CA ALA A 45 -20.67 -8.88 -44.61
C ALA A 45 -20.12 -7.87 -43.58
N THR A 46 -20.40 -6.58 -43.78
CA THR A 46 -19.96 -5.49 -42.89
C THR A 46 -20.94 -5.31 -41.73
N THR A 47 -22.24 -5.44 -41.98
CA THR A 47 -23.29 -5.24 -40.97
C THR A 47 -23.29 -6.33 -39.88
N THR A 48 -23.03 -7.59 -40.23
CA THR A 48 -23.00 -8.69 -39.26
C THR A 48 -21.72 -8.72 -38.40
N ARG A 49 -20.61 -8.14 -38.88
CA ARG A 49 -19.39 -7.96 -38.07
C ARG A 49 -19.54 -6.83 -37.07
N ASN A 50 -20.11 -5.69 -37.47
CA ASN A 50 -20.28 -4.54 -36.58
C ASN A 50 -21.19 -4.87 -35.39
N VAL A 51 -22.32 -5.56 -35.62
CA VAL A 51 -23.24 -5.96 -34.53
C VAL A 51 -22.57 -6.94 -33.56
N LYS A 52 -21.74 -7.88 -34.05
CA LYS A 52 -21.04 -8.84 -33.18
C LYS A 52 -19.93 -8.16 -32.38
N VAL A 53 -19.25 -7.16 -32.94
CA VAL A 53 -18.22 -6.37 -32.25
C VAL A 53 -18.86 -5.49 -31.16
N GLU A 54 -20.01 -4.88 -31.41
CA GLU A 54 -20.76 -4.10 -30.40
C GLU A 54 -21.24 -4.98 -29.23
N THR A 55 -21.80 -6.16 -29.50
CA THR A 55 -22.22 -7.07 -28.42
C THR A 55 -21.05 -7.56 -27.56
N VAL A 56 -19.88 -7.80 -28.15
CA VAL A 56 -18.67 -8.18 -27.40
C VAL A 56 -18.13 -7.00 -26.59
N ARG A 57 -18.25 -5.76 -27.11
CA ARG A 57 -17.87 -4.53 -26.39
C ARG A 57 -18.77 -4.29 -25.18
N GLU A 58 -20.08 -4.46 -25.31
CA GLU A 58 -21.04 -4.31 -24.22
C GLU A 58 -20.88 -5.41 -23.14
N GLU A 59 -20.66 -6.66 -23.53
CA GLU A 59 -20.34 -7.72 -22.56
C GLU A 59 -18.99 -7.49 -21.86
N ALA A 60 -18.00 -6.94 -22.56
CA ALA A 60 -16.71 -6.57 -21.97
C ALA A 60 -16.87 -5.42 -20.96
N LYS A 61 -17.62 -4.37 -21.30
CA LYS A 61 -17.95 -3.26 -20.39
C LYS A 61 -18.64 -3.76 -19.12
N ALA A 62 -19.68 -4.59 -19.25
CA ALA A 62 -20.40 -5.14 -18.09
C ALA A 62 -19.50 -6.00 -17.19
N ARG A 63 -18.59 -6.80 -17.76
CA ARG A 63 -17.60 -7.56 -16.99
C ARG A 63 -16.59 -6.66 -16.29
N MET A 64 -16.14 -5.58 -16.94
CA MET A 64 -15.24 -4.60 -16.34
C MET A 64 -15.93 -3.84 -15.19
N GLU A 65 -17.18 -3.43 -15.34
CA GLU A 65 -17.95 -2.80 -14.25
C GLU A 65 -18.10 -3.73 -13.04
N ALA A 66 -18.42 -5.00 -13.25
CA ALA A 66 -18.46 -5.98 -12.18
C ALA A 66 -17.10 -6.16 -11.50
N GLN A 67 -16.01 -6.17 -12.29
CA GLN A 67 -14.65 -6.30 -11.79
C GLN A 67 -14.18 -5.04 -11.04
N ARG A 68 -14.66 -3.85 -11.44
CA ARG A 68 -14.44 -2.57 -10.75
C ARG A 68 -15.08 -2.57 -9.37
N GLU A 69 -16.36 -2.94 -9.27
CA GLU A 69 -17.06 -3.04 -7.99
C GLU A 69 -16.40 -4.08 -7.07
N GLU A 70 -16.00 -5.24 -7.59
CA GLU A 70 -15.27 -6.24 -6.81
C GLU A 70 -13.92 -5.70 -6.31
N THR A 71 -13.17 -4.99 -7.17
CA THR A 71 -11.86 -4.44 -6.83
C THR A 71 -11.96 -3.32 -5.79
N LYS A 72 -12.97 -2.46 -5.91
CA LYS A 72 -13.28 -1.41 -4.93
C LYS A 72 -13.65 -2.01 -3.58
N ASN A 73 -14.58 -2.98 -3.56
CA ASN A 73 -14.98 -3.69 -2.34
C ASN A 73 -13.80 -4.40 -1.67
N LYS A 74 -12.92 -5.04 -2.45
CA LYS A 74 -11.68 -5.65 -1.93
C LYS A 74 -10.76 -4.62 -1.30
N MET A 75 -10.59 -3.45 -1.91
CA MET A 75 -9.74 -2.40 -1.34
C MET A 75 -10.33 -1.78 -0.06
N GLU A 76 -11.63 -1.57 -0.01
CA GLU A 76 -12.32 -1.12 1.20
C GLU A 76 -12.18 -2.16 2.33
N ALA A 77 -12.42 -3.44 2.03
CA ALA A 77 -12.23 -4.54 2.97
C ALA A 77 -10.78 -4.61 3.46
N GLN A 78 -9.78 -4.47 2.58
CA GLN A 78 -8.37 -4.44 2.95
C GLN A 78 -8.03 -3.25 3.85
N ARG A 79 -8.63 -2.08 3.63
CA ARG A 79 -8.43 -0.91 4.51
C ARG A 79 -8.94 -1.20 5.92
N GLU A 80 -10.15 -1.73 6.04
CA GLU A 80 -10.72 -2.07 7.34
C GLU A 80 -9.95 -3.20 8.03
N GLU A 81 -9.51 -4.20 7.27
CA GLU A 81 -8.65 -5.28 7.78
C GLU A 81 -7.31 -4.75 8.30
N VAL A 82 -6.66 -3.83 7.57
CA VAL A 82 -5.40 -3.22 8.02
C VAL A 82 -5.61 -2.38 9.28
N LYS A 83 -6.68 -1.59 9.35
CA LYS A 83 -7.02 -0.83 10.57
C LYS A 83 -7.25 -1.78 11.76
N ALA A 84 -8.02 -2.85 11.57
CA ALA A 84 -8.29 -3.83 12.60
C ALA A 84 -7.00 -4.55 13.06
N LYS A 85 -6.12 -4.94 12.12
CA LYS A 85 -4.81 -5.54 12.42
C LYS A 85 -3.92 -4.59 13.21
N ILE A 86 -3.89 -3.30 12.83
CA ILE A 86 -3.14 -2.27 13.55
C ILE A 86 -3.64 -2.17 15.00
N GLU A 87 -4.95 -2.10 15.21
CA GLU A 87 -5.50 -1.97 16.56
C GLU A 87 -5.26 -3.23 17.39
N ALA A 88 -5.49 -4.43 16.83
CA ALA A 88 -5.19 -5.70 17.49
C ALA A 88 -3.71 -5.80 17.89
N LYS A 89 -2.80 -5.39 17.00
CA LYS A 89 -1.35 -5.40 17.29
C LYS A 89 -0.94 -4.39 18.35
N ARG A 90 -1.60 -3.23 18.41
CA ARG A 90 -1.39 -2.24 19.48
C ARG A 90 -1.81 -2.81 20.83
N GLU A 91 -2.98 -3.43 20.91
CA GLU A 91 -3.46 -4.03 22.17
C GLU A 91 -2.57 -5.20 22.62
N GLU A 92 -2.16 -6.07 21.69
CA GLU A 92 -1.21 -7.15 21.98
C GLU A 92 0.13 -6.60 22.52
N ALA A 93 0.64 -5.52 21.93
CA ALA A 93 1.89 -4.90 22.35
C ALA A 93 1.76 -4.16 23.70
N LYS A 94 0.63 -3.49 23.95
CA LYS A 94 0.33 -2.86 25.25
C LYS A 94 0.34 -3.91 26.37
N ALA A 95 -0.38 -5.01 26.18
CA ALA A 95 -0.47 -6.09 27.16
C ALA A 95 0.91 -6.69 27.49
N LYS A 96 1.76 -6.90 26.47
CA LYS A 96 3.14 -7.41 26.67
C LYS A 96 4.04 -6.46 27.46
N MET A 97 3.71 -5.17 27.49
CA MET A 97 4.56 -4.12 28.06
C MET A 97 3.98 -3.49 29.33
N GLU A 98 2.86 -4.00 29.84
CA GLU A 98 2.21 -3.57 31.09
C GLU A 98 3.23 -3.50 32.23
N THR A 99 3.98 -4.58 32.44
CA THR A 99 4.99 -4.68 33.51
C THR A 99 6.12 -3.66 33.39
N GLN A 100 6.50 -3.30 32.16
CA GLN A 100 7.52 -2.26 31.93
C GLN A 100 6.95 -0.87 32.19
N ARG A 101 5.68 -0.64 31.84
CA ARG A 101 4.97 0.62 32.12
C ARG A 101 4.80 0.83 33.62
N GLU A 102 4.45 -0.21 34.36
CA GLU A 102 4.36 -0.14 35.83
C GLU A 102 5.71 0.24 36.45
N LYS A 103 6.79 -0.43 36.02
CA LYS A 103 8.16 -0.09 36.47
C LYS A 103 8.55 1.34 36.10
N ALA A 104 8.18 1.81 34.91
CA ALA A 104 8.40 3.19 34.50
C ALA A 104 7.64 4.19 35.38
N LYS A 105 6.36 3.92 35.68
CA LYS A 105 5.53 4.75 36.58
C LYS A 105 6.10 4.79 37.98
N GLN A 106 6.50 3.66 38.55
CA GLN A 106 7.18 3.60 39.85
C GLN A 106 8.44 4.47 39.83
N ARG A 107 9.25 4.35 38.76
CA ARG A 107 10.48 5.12 38.64
C ARG A 107 10.25 6.63 38.50
N ILE A 108 9.18 7.04 37.83
CA ILE A 108 8.78 8.45 37.75
C ILE A 108 8.23 8.94 39.10
N SER A 109 7.57 8.08 39.88
CA SER A 109 7.06 8.43 41.21
C SER A 109 8.15 8.72 42.25
N ASP A 110 9.39 8.24 42.02
CA ASP A 110 10.56 8.55 42.85
C ASP A 110 11.01 10.01 42.74
N ILE A 111 10.49 10.78 41.77
CA ILE A 111 10.83 12.19 41.58
C ILE A 111 10.16 13.03 42.67
N ARG A 112 10.97 13.75 43.46
CA ARG A 112 10.45 14.62 44.54
C ARG A 112 9.72 15.86 44.00
N ASP A 113 10.26 16.44 42.93
CA ASP A 113 9.71 17.64 42.29
C ASP A 113 8.46 17.30 41.47
N LYS A 114 7.30 17.77 41.94
CA LYS A 114 6.00 17.48 41.33
C LYS A 114 5.86 18.01 39.90
N ALA A 115 6.48 19.13 39.56
CA ALA A 115 6.43 19.66 38.20
C ALA A 115 7.22 18.77 37.23
N LYS A 116 8.39 18.29 37.67
CA LYS A 116 9.22 17.35 36.89
C LYS A 116 8.58 15.97 36.79
N GLN A 117 7.94 15.50 37.85
CA GLN A 117 7.18 14.25 37.86
C GLN A 117 6.07 14.30 36.79
N GLN A 118 5.22 15.33 36.84
CA GLN A 118 4.15 15.51 35.85
C GLN A 118 4.67 15.63 34.42
N LEU A 119 5.81 16.29 34.22
CA LEU A 119 6.44 16.38 32.90
C LEU A 119 6.91 15.01 32.40
N ALA A 120 7.53 14.22 33.26
CA ALA A 120 8.00 12.86 32.93
C ALA A 120 6.83 11.93 32.60
N ASP A 121 5.73 11.98 33.37
CA ASP A 121 4.50 11.24 33.08
C ASP A 121 3.91 11.64 31.72
N LYS A 122 3.77 12.96 31.48
CA LYS A 122 3.29 13.48 30.18
C LYS A 122 4.17 13.01 29.03
N LEU A 123 5.48 13.02 29.20
CA LEU A 123 6.44 12.62 28.17
C LEU A 123 6.37 11.12 27.89
N ALA A 124 6.20 10.29 28.91
CA ALA A 124 5.99 8.86 28.73
C ALA A 124 4.75 8.58 27.86
N ASP A 125 3.63 9.23 28.14
CA ASP A 125 2.41 9.07 27.33
C ASP A 125 2.51 9.70 25.94
N GLN A 126 3.34 10.74 25.78
CA GLN A 126 3.52 11.42 24.49
C GLN A 126 4.08 10.49 23.42
N PHE A 127 4.98 9.56 23.76
CA PHE A 127 5.57 8.66 22.76
C PHE A 127 4.56 7.71 22.14
N ASP A 128 3.65 7.14 22.93
CA ASP A 128 2.58 6.29 22.41
C ASP A 128 1.61 7.09 21.54
N ARG A 129 1.21 8.29 22.01
CA ARG A 129 0.35 9.18 21.24
C ARG A 129 0.98 9.59 19.91
N LEU A 130 2.28 9.87 19.90
CA LEU A 130 3.01 10.20 18.68
C LEU A 130 3.06 9.01 17.73
N ASN A 131 3.42 7.81 18.20
CA ASN A 131 3.45 6.62 17.35
C ASN A 131 2.06 6.34 16.75
N LYS A 132 1.00 6.46 17.55
CA LYS A 132 -0.39 6.34 17.08
C LYS A 132 -0.71 7.38 16.01
N LYS A 133 -0.50 8.67 16.30
CA LYS A 133 -0.81 9.77 15.38
C LYS A 133 -0.11 9.60 14.03
N TRP A 134 1.16 9.21 14.02
CA TRP A 134 1.91 9.00 12.80
C TRP A 134 1.45 7.76 12.03
N THR A 135 1.21 6.64 12.71
CA THR A 135 0.74 5.41 12.06
C THR A 135 -0.68 5.55 11.52
N ASP A 136 -1.57 6.28 12.21
CA ASP A 136 -2.90 6.63 11.72
C ASP A 136 -2.81 7.49 10.46
N HIS A 137 -2.01 8.56 10.49
CA HIS A 137 -1.79 9.43 9.33
C HIS A 137 -1.21 8.67 8.12
N PHE A 138 -0.26 7.75 8.33
CA PHE A 138 0.26 6.91 7.24
C PHE A 138 -0.78 5.95 6.70
N THR A 139 -1.62 5.38 7.56
CA THR A 139 -2.73 4.50 7.15
C THR A 139 -3.73 5.26 6.28
N GLU A 140 -4.12 6.47 6.70
CA GLU A 140 -5.01 7.33 5.93
C GLU A 140 -4.41 7.70 4.56
N ARG A 141 -3.13 8.10 4.53
CA ARG A 141 -2.44 8.39 3.27
C ARG A 141 -2.39 7.16 2.35
N LEU A 142 -2.14 5.96 2.88
CA LEU A 142 -2.17 4.73 2.08
C LEU A 142 -3.57 4.43 1.53
N GLY A 143 -4.62 4.76 2.30
CA GLY A 143 -5.99 4.76 1.81
C GLY A 143 -6.14 5.64 0.58
N HIS A 144 -5.73 6.91 0.67
CA HIS A 144 -5.81 7.83 -0.47
C HIS A 144 -4.99 7.34 -1.68
N LEU A 145 -3.79 6.79 -1.48
CA LEU A 145 -3.01 6.21 -2.58
C LEU A 145 -3.74 5.04 -3.25
N GLY A 146 -4.48 4.24 -2.48
CA GLY A 146 -5.37 3.21 -3.02
C GLY A 146 -6.51 3.79 -3.86
N ASP A 147 -7.12 4.90 -3.44
CA ASP A 147 -8.18 5.58 -4.22
C ASP A 147 -7.65 6.11 -5.56
N ILE A 148 -6.42 6.63 -5.56
CA ILE A 148 -5.77 7.08 -6.80
C ILE A 148 -5.52 5.87 -7.72
N LEU A 149 -5.05 4.76 -7.15
CA LEU A 149 -4.76 3.55 -7.92
C LEU A 149 -6.04 2.98 -8.57
N LEU A 150 -7.18 3.04 -7.89
CA LEU A 150 -8.50 2.71 -8.46
C LEU A 150 -8.79 3.52 -9.72
N LYS A 151 -8.69 4.84 -9.63
CA LYS A 151 -8.92 5.74 -10.78
C LYS A 151 -7.97 5.48 -11.94
N MET A 152 -6.74 5.08 -11.63
CA MET A 152 -5.75 4.73 -12.66
C MET A 152 -6.10 3.41 -13.36
N GLN A 153 -6.63 2.43 -12.61
CA GLN A 153 -7.14 1.20 -13.19
C GLN A 153 -8.30 1.51 -14.13
N GLU A 154 -9.26 2.34 -13.69
CA GLU A 154 -10.43 2.74 -14.49
C GLU A 154 -10.01 3.32 -15.85
N ARG A 155 -9.07 4.27 -15.84
CA ARG A 155 -8.52 4.88 -17.06
C ARG A 155 -7.77 3.88 -17.95
N SER A 156 -7.00 2.97 -17.35
CA SER A 156 -6.32 1.90 -18.08
C SER A 156 -7.32 0.96 -18.77
N ASP A 157 -8.43 0.65 -18.10
CA ASP A 157 -9.49 -0.20 -18.66
C ASP A 157 -10.25 0.49 -19.80
N ILE A 158 -10.50 1.80 -19.69
CA ILE A 158 -11.08 2.63 -20.77
C ILE A 158 -10.18 2.59 -22.00
N ALA A 159 -8.89 2.88 -21.84
CA ALA A 159 -7.94 2.85 -22.94
C ALA A 159 -7.82 1.47 -23.59
N ALA A 160 -7.88 0.38 -22.80
CA ALA A 160 -7.91 -0.98 -23.32
C ALA A 160 -9.17 -1.25 -24.17
N THR A 161 -10.32 -0.72 -23.75
CA THR A 161 -11.58 -0.82 -24.49
C THR A 161 -11.53 -0.10 -25.83
N ASN A 162 -10.77 0.99 -25.90
CA ASN A 162 -10.51 1.75 -27.13
C ASN A 162 -9.34 1.16 -27.95
N GLY A 163 -8.93 -0.07 -27.64
CA GLY A 163 -7.92 -0.81 -28.38
C GLY A 163 -6.49 -0.29 -28.22
N LYS A 164 -6.23 0.55 -27.21
CA LYS A 164 -4.88 1.05 -26.91
C LYS A 164 -4.07 0.00 -26.15
N ASP A 165 -2.76 0.01 -26.33
CA ASP A 165 -1.85 -0.84 -25.54
C ASP A 165 -1.68 -0.30 -24.13
N THR A 166 -2.20 -1.05 -23.15
CA THR A 166 -2.15 -0.70 -21.73
C THR A 166 -1.20 -1.58 -20.92
N ALA A 167 -0.42 -2.45 -21.57
CA ALA A 167 0.43 -3.42 -20.88
C ALA A 167 1.42 -2.76 -19.91
N ALA A 168 2.09 -1.69 -20.35
CA ALA A 168 3.03 -0.95 -19.52
C ALA A 168 2.35 -0.24 -18.35
N ALA A 169 1.16 0.34 -18.55
CA ALA A 169 0.40 0.99 -17.50
C ALA A 169 -0.08 -0.02 -16.45
N ASN A 170 -0.61 -1.16 -16.86
CA ASN A 170 -1.03 -2.24 -15.97
C ASN A 170 0.13 -2.80 -15.14
N ALA A 171 1.31 -2.99 -15.74
CA ALA A 171 2.51 -3.41 -15.02
C ALA A 171 2.95 -2.36 -13.96
N ALA A 172 2.85 -1.08 -14.28
CA ALA A 172 3.18 0.00 -13.34
C ALA A 172 2.14 0.10 -12.20
N ILE A 173 0.84 -0.07 -12.50
CA ILE A 173 -0.24 -0.13 -11.51
C ILE A 173 -0.01 -1.29 -10.54
N GLU A 174 0.35 -2.48 -11.02
CA GLU A 174 0.62 -3.63 -10.16
C GLU A 174 1.85 -3.41 -9.27
N SER A 175 2.89 -2.76 -9.81
CA SER A 175 4.05 -2.34 -9.02
C SER A 175 3.67 -1.37 -7.89
N ALA A 176 2.73 -0.45 -8.15
CA ALA A 176 2.20 0.46 -7.14
C ALA A 176 1.36 -0.27 -6.08
N ARG A 177 0.52 -1.25 -6.47
CA ARG A 177 -0.23 -2.10 -5.53
C ARG A 177 0.71 -2.83 -4.56
N THR A 178 1.76 -3.43 -5.10
CA THR A 178 2.79 -4.11 -4.32
C THR A 178 3.48 -3.15 -3.34
N ALA A 179 3.82 -1.93 -3.79
CA ALA A 179 4.47 -0.94 -2.94
C ALA A 179 3.54 -0.45 -1.80
N ILE A 180 2.24 -0.28 -2.06
CA ILE A 180 1.24 0.06 -1.04
C ILE A 180 1.12 -1.07 -0.02
N ALA A 181 1.00 -2.32 -0.44
CA ALA A 181 0.92 -3.47 0.47
C ALA A 181 2.16 -3.60 1.36
N ALA A 182 3.35 -3.37 0.80
CA ALA A 182 4.59 -3.33 1.57
C ALA A 182 4.60 -2.19 2.61
N ALA A 183 4.09 -1.01 2.24
CA ALA A 183 3.95 0.12 3.16
C ALA A 183 2.93 -0.14 4.28
N GLN A 184 1.77 -0.75 3.97
CA GLN A 184 0.78 -1.16 4.98
C GLN A 184 1.39 -2.15 6.00
N THR A 185 2.18 -3.10 5.52
CA THR A 185 2.90 -4.05 6.38
C THR A 185 3.89 -3.32 7.30
N ALA A 186 4.65 -2.36 6.76
CA ALA A 186 5.60 -1.58 7.54
C ALA A 186 4.92 -0.67 8.58
N VAL A 187 3.78 -0.05 8.23
CA VAL A 187 2.96 0.74 9.17
C VAL A 187 2.42 -0.14 10.29
N THR A 188 1.94 -1.34 9.97
CA THR A 188 1.43 -2.30 10.97
C THR A 188 2.54 -2.74 11.92
N ALA A 189 3.73 -3.06 11.40
CA ALA A 189 4.89 -3.39 12.21
C ALA A 189 5.30 -2.22 13.13
N GLN A 190 5.26 -0.99 12.63
CA GLN A 190 5.57 0.21 13.41
C GLN A 190 4.52 0.50 14.49
N ALA A 191 3.24 0.27 14.20
CA ALA A 191 2.16 0.43 15.17
C ALA A 191 2.23 -0.58 16.32
N ALA A 192 2.81 -1.76 16.07
CA ALA A 192 3.07 -2.78 17.09
C ALA A 192 4.25 -2.44 18.00
N LYS A 193 5.07 -1.43 17.67
CA LYS A 193 6.18 -1.02 18.53
C LYS A 193 5.69 -0.17 19.69
N THR A 194 6.22 -0.48 20.87
CA THR A 194 5.98 0.24 22.11
C THR A 194 7.23 0.99 22.54
N TYR A 195 7.06 2.26 22.91
CA TYR A 195 8.16 3.14 23.30
C TYR A 195 8.08 3.42 24.81
N VAL A 196 8.39 2.39 25.61
CA VAL A 196 8.30 2.44 27.07
C VAL A 196 9.66 2.73 27.69
N LEU A 197 9.68 3.52 28.75
CA LEU A 197 10.89 3.84 29.50
C LEU A 197 11.50 2.58 30.11
N ASN A 198 12.76 2.30 29.76
CA ASN A 198 13.52 1.22 30.37
C ASN A 198 13.99 1.65 31.77
N ALA A 199 13.15 1.41 32.78
CA ALA A 199 13.44 1.76 34.15
C ALA A 199 14.71 1.10 34.70
N ALA A 200 15.08 -0.10 34.21
CA ALA A 200 16.28 -0.81 34.64
C ALA A 200 17.57 -0.12 34.21
N ALA A 201 17.52 0.67 33.12
CA ALA A 201 18.66 1.44 32.64
C ALA A 201 18.86 2.77 33.41
N VAL A 202 17.92 3.14 34.29
CA VAL A 202 18.02 4.30 35.17
C VAL A 202 18.59 3.83 36.51
N THR A 203 19.91 3.75 36.63
CA THR A 203 20.57 3.32 37.85
C THR A 203 20.61 4.45 38.90
N THR A 204 20.22 4.13 40.13
CA THR A 204 20.42 5.01 41.30
C THR A 204 21.23 4.26 42.34
N THR A 205 22.51 4.60 42.47
CA THR A 205 23.41 4.05 43.50
C THR A 205 23.31 4.82 44.81
N VAL A 206 22.68 6.01 44.79
CA VAL A 206 22.45 6.88 45.94
C VAL A 206 20.95 6.97 46.18
N ALA A 207 20.53 7.00 47.46
CA ALA A 207 19.13 7.11 47.84
C ALA A 207 18.45 8.34 47.21
N THR A 208 17.28 8.14 46.60
CA THR A 208 16.49 9.18 45.91
C THR A 208 15.94 10.25 46.85
N THR A 209 16.01 10.04 48.17
CA THR A 209 15.69 11.06 49.19
C THR A 209 16.73 12.17 49.27
N THR A 210 17.93 11.97 48.74
CA THR A 210 19.03 12.96 48.73
C THR A 210 19.03 13.79 47.44
N ASP A 211 19.68 14.95 47.46
CA ASP A 211 19.77 15.83 46.30
C ASP A 211 20.60 15.19 45.18
N ILE A 212 21.72 14.56 45.54
CA ILE A 212 22.58 13.80 44.62
C ILE A 212 21.80 12.62 44.00
N GLY A 213 20.99 11.91 44.80
CA GLY A 213 20.13 10.84 44.31
C GLY A 213 19.07 11.31 43.31
N GLN A 214 18.45 12.46 43.56
CA GLN A 214 17.50 13.07 42.61
C GLN A 214 18.19 13.54 41.33
N GLU A 215 19.37 14.15 41.42
CA GLU A 215 20.13 14.57 40.24
C GLU A 215 20.47 13.37 39.35
N ASN A 216 20.96 12.28 39.95
CA ASN A 216 21.27 11.04 39.23
C ASN A 216 20.02 10.42 38.58
N LEU A 217 18.90 10.36 39.30
CA LEU A 217 17.62 9.90 38.77
C LEU A 217 17.19 10.73 37.56
N MET A 218 17.19 12.05 37.68
CA MET A 218 16.78 12.96 36.61
C MET A 218 17.70 12.88 35.40
N LYS A 219 19.01 12.76 35.60
CA LYS A 219 19.99 12.56 34.53
C LYS A 219 19.71 11.26 33.78
N GLY A 220 19.52 10.16 34.50
CA GLY A 220 19.20 8.85 33.91
C GLY A 220 17.88 8.87 33.13
N LEU A 221 16.82 9.44 33.70
CA LEU A 221 15.53 9.60 33.03
C LEU A 221 15.66 10.45 31.76
N ARG A 222 16.39 11.56 31.81
CA ARG A 222 16.64 12.43 30.64
C ARG A 222 17.32 11.66 29.52
N THR A 223 18.36 10.89 29.84
CA THR A 223 19.08 10.07 28.86
C THR A 223 18.16 9.00 28.25
N GLN A 224 17.33 8.34 29.06
CA GLN A 224 16.37 7.36 28.55
C GLN A 224 15.32 8.00 27.64
N PHE A 225 14.74 9.14 28.03
CA PHE A 225 13.79 9.85 27.18
C PHE A 225 14.40 10.33 25.87
N GLN A 226 15.66 10.79 25.88
CA GLN A 226 16.38 11.13 24.66
C GLN A 226 16.60 9.91 23.76
N SER A 227 16.89 8.75 24.35
CA SER A 227 17.02 7.49 23.62
C SER A 227 15.70 7.06 22.98
N LEU A 228 14.60 7.08 23.74
CA LEU A 228 13.25 6.80 23.24
C LEU A 228 12.85 7.72 22.11
N HIS A 229 13.09 9.03 22.29
CA HIS A 229 12.83 10.02 21.27
C HIS A 229 13.59 9.73 19.98
N LYS A 230 14.90 9.46 20.07
CA LYS A 230 15.71 9.08 18.90
C LYS A 230 15.21 7.79 18.25
N ALA A 231 14.89 6.77 19.03
CA ALA A 231 14.38 5.50 18.52
C ALA A 231 13.08 5.69 17.75
N LEU A 232 12.08 6.35 18.35
CA LEU A 232 10.80 6.64 17.69
C LEU A 232 11.00 7.45 16.41
N PHE A 233 11.75 8.54 16.46
CA PHE A 233 11.93 9.38 15.28
C PHE A 233 12.72 8.70 14.16
N ASN A 234 13.72 7.89 14.50
CA ASN A 234 14.46 7.13 13.49
C ASN A 234 13.57 6.10 12.81
N ASP A 235 12.76 5.39 13.59
CA ASP A 235 11.80 4.41 13.08
C ASP A 235 10.74 5.06 12.17
N LEU A 236 10.13 6.16 12.61
CA LEU A 236 9.14 6.91 11.83
C LEU A 236 9.76 7.51 10.56
N LYS A 237 10.98 8.02 10.65
CA LYS A 237 11.71 8.54 9.49
C LYS A 237 12.04 7.43 8.50
N ALA A 238 12.49 6.27 8.97
CA ALA A 238 12.75 5.11 8.11
C ALA A 238 11.48 4.63 7.40
N LEU A 239 10.33 4.63 8.09
CA LEU A 239 9.04 4.32 7.51
C LEU A 239 8.64 5.33 6.42
N ARG A 240 8.76 6.63 6.72
CA ARG A 240 8.43 7.73 5.82
C ARG A 240 9.32 7.73 4.57
N ASP A 241 10.64 7.72 4.75
CA ASP A 241 11.62 7.86 3.68
C ASP A 241 11.86 6.54 2.93
N GLY A 242 11.46 5.42 3.54
CA GLY A 242 11.48 4.09 2.97
C GLY A 242 10.16 3.72 2.30
N ALA A 243 9.34 2.93 2.99
CA ALA A 243 8.17 2.29 2.39
C ALA A 243 7.12 3.29 1.88
N MET A 244 6.84 4.35 2.64
CA MET A 244 5.85 5.36 2.24
C MET A 244 6.29 6.13 0.99
N LYS A 245 7.57 6.54 0.93
CA LYS A 245 8.13 7.20 -0.25
C LYS A 245 8.12 6.29 -1.48
N LYS A 246 8.43 4.99 -1.31
CA LYS A 246 8.38 4.02 -2.41
C LYS A 246 6.95 3.87 -2.97
N ALA A 247 5.94 3.78 -2.12
CA ALA A 247 4.55 3.74 -2.56
C ALA A 247 4.15 5.00 -3.33
N ASP A 248 4.52 6.17 -2.83
CA ASP A 248 4.23 7.46 -3.48
C ASP A 248 4.95 7.61 -4.84
N THR A 249 6.21 7.19 -4.93
CA THR A 249 6.96 7.18 -6.19
C THR A 249 6.34 6.20 -7.18
N ALA A 250 5.96 4.99 -6.76
CA ALA A 250 5.36 4.00 -7.64
C ALA A 250 4.03 4.48 -8.23
N ILE A 251 3.19 5.16 -7.44
CA ILE A 251 1.96 5.79 -7.93
C ILE A 251 2.28 6.88 -8.95
N ARG A 252 3.25 7.76 -8.67
CA ARG A 252 3.65 8.82 -9.61
C ARG A 252 4.19 8.25 -10.92
N ASP A 253 4.97 7.18 -10.87
CA ASP A 253 5.53 6.56 -12.07
C ASP A 253 4.47 5.82 -12.87
N ALA A 254 3.50 5.19 -12.19
CA ALA A 254 2.34 4.60 -12.86
C ALA A 254 1.46 5.68 -13.52
N LEU A 255 1.25 6.85 -12.88
CA LEU A 255 0.52 7.98 -13.48
C LEU A 255 1.23 8.51 -14.72
N LYS A 256 2.56 8.67 -14.67
CA LYS A 256 3.36 9.08 -15.84
C LYS A 256 3.29 8.06 -16.97
N THR A 257 3.24 6.77 -16.64
CA THR A 257 3.14 5.71 -17.66
C THR A 257 1.77 5.72 -18.32
N LEU A 258 0.72 5.86 -17.52
CA LEU A 258 -0.65 5.98 -18.00
C LEU A 258 -0.84 7.21 -18.91
N GLY A 259 -0.28 8.37 -18.52
CA GLY A 259 -0.36 9.60 -19.31
C GLY A 259 0.42 9.59 -20.63
N LYS A 260 1.17 8.52 -20.95
CA LYS A 260 1.80 8.34 -22.28
C LYS A 260 0.86 7.67 -23.28
N ILE A 261 -0.25 7.10 -22.81
CA ILE A 261 -1.26 6.50 -23.67
C ILE A 261 -2.07 7.65 -24.28
N PRO A 262 -2.15 7.76 -25.62
CA PRO A 262 -2.95 8.78 -26.27
C PRO A 262 -4.43 8.62 -25.92
N ASP A 263 -5.09 9.73 -25.59
CA ASP A 263 -6.53 9.81 -25.36
C ASP A 263 -7.02 8.79 -24.30
N VAL A 264 -6.23 8.61 -23.23
CA VAL A 264 -6.47 7.63 -22.17
C VAL A 264 -7.75 7.92 -21.36
N ASP A 265 -8.26 9.15 -21.44
CA ASP A 265 -9.45 9.62 -20.75
C ASP A 265 -10.66 9.79 -21.70
N ASP A 266 -10.50 9.61 -23.02
CA ASP A 266 -11.58 9.78 -23.99
C ASP A 266 -12.34 8.46 -24.17
N ASP A 267 -13.57 8.39 -23.67
CA ASP A 267 -14.53 7.38 -24.10
C ASP A 267 -14.97 7.77 -25.53
N ASP A 268 -14.68 6.93 -26.54
CA ASP A 268 -14.98 7.15 -27.99
C ASP A 268 -16.51 7.28 -28.32
N ASP A 269 -17.34 7.74 -27.39
CA ASP A 269 -18.78 7.95 -27.55
C ASP A 269 -19.11 9.33 -28.15
N ASP A 270 -18.12 10.19 -28.40
CA ASP A 270 -18.29 11.50 -29.05
C ASP A 270 -18.05 11.46 -30.57
N SER A 271 -18.48 10.39 -31.25
CA SER A 271 -18.76 10.49 -32.68
C SER A 271 -20.07 11.28 -32.85
N THR A 272 -19.97 12.59 -32.62
CA THR A 272 -21.01 13.55 -32.95
C THR A 272 -21.37 13.34 -34.43
N ASP A 273 -22.62 12.92 -34.63
CA ASP A 273 -23.33 12.85 -35.89
C ASP A 273 -23.36 14.23 -36.55
N ASP A 274 -22.29 14.57 -37.27
CA ASP A 274 -22.25 15.74 -38.16
C ASP A 274 -22.39 15.25 -39.61
N SER A 275 -23.49 14.55 -39.86
CA SER A 275 -23.91 14.15 -41.20
C SER A 275 -25.39 14.41 -41.43
N VAL A 276 -25.81 15.66 -41.25
CA VAL A 276 -27.05 16.16 -41.88
C VAL A 276 -26.69 17.28 -42.86
N GLN A 277 -27.00 16.96 -44.11
CA GLN A 277 -26.83 17.74 -45.34
C GLN A 277 -27.64 19.05 -45.34
#